data_AF-A0A8H5FC93-F1
#
_entry.id   AF-A0A8H5FC93-F1
#
_cell.length_a   1.000
_cell.length_b   1.000
_cell.length_c   1.000
_cell.angle_alpha   90.00
_cell.angle_beta   90.00
_cell.angle_gamma   90.00
#
_symmetry.space_group_name_H-M   'P 1'
#
loop_
_entity.id
_entity.type
_entity.pdbx_description
1 polymer ?
#
loop_
_entity_poly.entity_id
_entity_poly.type
_entity_poly.pdbx_seq_one_letter_code
_entity_poly.pdbx_strand_id
1 'polypeptide(L)'
;MPLVKVLPGLKVVNNAFYFDGTILDDSPFRHFALRVRILDMRTLASQQSTARISPHLYVLIARELGGQPLLPNLRKIYFGAPDDPTHEFATLPLLFSSGVQEVHFHGETLSSPLFANYCLPLASRQLTSIRALSLKSKRNVSSAVLDAVLQMRNLQVLDLQLPTINLKPNELEKLGKGLKNVTALTLDLHFPSHPASPSSSPQATEPGVFTKLTSFHAVSRNENRICCIPSSLLDKMTSLTVVLSRSINASNYFEPLAKTLAGIQTLRKLELVDEELKFSVYASAITPLLTLQSGKLLVDFKLDANAIGVDGSQFASWILSIYPDPASTLRTLHLPGRNDMSTPVTMGSLSKFASSKGIALEFLSVALRSSPDYNSHWSSTTFPQLISKWRAMPPSSSKLRYLAIRDTKSTGEFNAQQYNDIAQLLDLMFPSLISVTPYSEADTTAPYWKDHWWFIEHIRKMYKELRLLRSPNFQ
;
A
#
# COMPACT_ATOMS: atom_id res chain seq x y z
N MET A 1 24.93 7.07 -8.35
CA MET A 1 25.80 7.78 -9.33
C MET A 1 26.40 9.12 -8.87
N PRO A 2 25.70 10.04 -8.13
CA PRO A 2 26.26 11.36 -7.84
C PRO A 2 27.59 11.35 -7.09
N LEU A 3 27.77 10.40 -6.17
CA LEU A 3 28.98 10.28 -5.34
C LEU A 3 30.25 9.94 -6.15
N VAL A 4 30.13 9.08 -7.15
CA VAL A 4 31.28 8.70 -7.99
C VAL A 4 31.72 9.88 -8.88
N LYS A 5 30.76 10.69 -9.35
CA LYS A 5 31.02 11.87 -10.19
C LYS A 5 31.80 12.98 -9.49
N VAL A 6 31.82 13.01 -8.15
CA VAL A 6 32.58 14.00 -7.36
C VAL A 6 33.96 13.49 -6.94
N LEU A 7 34.34 12.27 -7.33
CA LEU A 7 35.70 11.78 -7.11
C LEU A 7 36.70 12.55 -8.01
N PRO A 8 37.82 13.03 -7.45
CA PRO A 8 38.87 13.63 -8.27
C PRO A 8 39.47 12.58 -9.21
N GLY A 9 39.87 12.96 -10.42
CA GLY A 9 40.55 12.03 -11.34
C GLY A 9 39.69 10.87 -11.87
N LEU A 10 38.36 11.00 -11.84
CA LEU A 10 37.46 10.00 -12.40
C LEU A 10 37.63 9.89 -13.92
N LYS A 11 37.88 8.69 -14.43
CA LYS A 11 38.04 8.38 -15.86
C LYS A 11 36.98 7.35 -16.29
N VAL A 12 36.53 7.44 -17.53
CA VAL A 12 35.67 6.40 -18.15
C VAL A 12 36.53 5.58 -19.10
N VAL A 13 36.67 4.29 -18.84
CA VAL A 13 37.40 3.34 -19.70
C VAL A 13 36.46 2.17 -20.00
N ASN A 14 36.27 1.82 -21.27
CA ASN A 14 35.39 0.72 -21.69
C ASN A 14 33.97 0.80 -21.09
N ASN A 15 33.38 2.00 -21.09
CA ASN A 15 32.06 2.27 -20.51
C ASN A 15 31.96 1.92 -19.00
N ALA A 16 33.09 1.95 -18.28
CA ALA A 16 33.13 1.84 -16.83
C ALA A 16 33.91 2.98 -16.18
N PHE A 17 33.45 3.44 -15.02
CA PHE A 17 34.11 4.45 -14.22
C PHE A 17 35.28 3.86 -13.42
N TYR A 18 36.44 4.51 -13.52
CA TYR A 18 37.67 4.25 -12.78
C TYR A 18 38.12 5.50 -12.05
N PHE A 19 38.88 5.31 -10.98
CA PHE A 19 39.46 6.37 -10.16
C PHE A 19 40.97 6.23 -10.20
N ASP A 20 41.65 7.32 -10.53
CA ASP A 20 43.10 7.41 -10.61
C ASP A 20 43.52 8.71 -9.90
N GLY A 21 43.96 8.58 -8.65
CA GLY A 21 44.33 9.70 -7.79
C GLY A 21 44.29 9.37 -6.31
N THR A 22 44.44 10.40 -5.48
CA THR A 22 44.35 10.34 -4.01
C THR A 22 43.16 11.14 -3.51
N ILE A 23 42.50 10.67 -2.44
CA ILE A 23 41.37 11.39 -1.84
C ILE A 23 41.87 12.23 -0.68
N LEU A 24 42.25 13.48 -0.96
CA LEU A 24 42.66 14.47 0.04
C LEU A 24 41.61 14.65 1.14
N ASP A 25 42.04 14.93 2.37
CA ASP A 25 41.16 15.10 3.53
C ASP A 25 40.14 16.25 3.36
N ASP A 26 40.55 17.33 2.69
CA ASP A 26 39.70 18.48 2.38
C ASP A 26 39.05 18.39 0.98
N SER A 27 39.00 17.19 0.39
CA SER A 27 38.44 17.03 -0.95
C SER A 27 36.92 17.30 -0.98
N PRO A 28 36.40 17.84 -2.09
CA PRO A 28 34.96 17.99 -2.30
C PRO A 28 34.18 16.68 -2.10
N PHE A 29 34.82 15.54 -2.40
CA PHE A 29 34.28 14.21 -2.17
C PHE A 29 33.98 13.95 -0.69
N ARG A 30 34.93 14.20 0.22
CA ARG A 30 34.74 13.97 1.67
C ARG A 30 33.68 14.90 2.25
N HIS A 31 33.70 16.17 1.85
CA HIS A 31 32.65 17.14 2.22
C HIS A 31 31.26 16.68 1.76
N PHE A 32 31.16 16.19 0.53
CA PHE A 32 29.90 15.65 0.02
C PHE A 32 29.49 14.38 0.78
N ALA A 33 30.38 13.42 0.96
CA ALA A 33 30.14 12.18 1.69
C ALA A 33 29.63 12.42 3.13
N LEU A 34 30.21 13.40 3.83
CA LEU A 34 29.79 13.82 5.16
C LEU A 34 28.36 14.38 5.20
N ARG A 35 27.81 14.86 4.09
CA ARG A 35 26.44 15.41 3.98
C ARG A 35 25.40 14.37 3.57
N VAL A 36 25.81 13.24 2.99
CA VAL A 36 24.87 12.19 2.61
C VAL A 36 24.25 11.56 3.86
N ARG A 37 22.92 11.49 3.89
CA ARG A 37 22.13 10.86 4.97
C ARG A 37 21.33 9.67 4.48
N ILE A 38 20.99 9.67 3.20
CA ILE A 38 20.16 8.66 2.54
C ILE A 38 20.89 8.24 1.27
N LEU A 39 21.05 6.94 1.09
CA LEU A 39 21.56 6.35 -0.13
C LEU A 39 20.47 5.45 -0.72
N ASP A 40 20.00 5.80 -1.91
CA ASP A 40 19.04 5.00 -2.68
C ASP A 40 19.72 4.40 -3.90
N MET A 41 19.85 3.08 -3.90
CA MET A 41 20.44 2.26 -4.95
C MET A 41 19.39 1.39 -5.65
N ARG A 42 18.10 1.71 -5.51
CA ARG A 42 17.07 1.00 -6.27
C ARG A 42 17.18 1.37 -7.74
N THR A 43 17.18 0.36 -8.61
CA THR A 43 17.22 0.57 -10.05
C THR A 43 15.91 1.23 -10.50
N LEU A 44 16.00 2.43 -11.08
CA LEU A 44 14.86 3.07 -11.74
C LEU A 44 14.72 2.45 -13.13
N ALA A 45 13.57 1.84 -13.41
CA ALA A 45 13.28 1.06 -14.63
C ALA A 45 13.48 1.80 -15.98
N SER A 46 13.85 3.09 -15.96
CA SER A 46 13.99 3.95 -17.13
C SER A 46 15.41 4.46 -17.40
N GLN A 47 16.42 4.03 -16.63
CA GLN A 47 17.78 4.53 -16.86
C GLN A 47 18.47 3.85 -18.03
N GLN A 48 18.55 4.58 -19.15
CA GLN A 48 19.45 4.32 -20.26
C GLN A 48 20.87 4.01 -19.75
N SER A 49 21.56 3.10 -20.44
CA SER A 49 22.95 2.65 -20.20
C SER A 49 23.87 3.77 -19.69
N THR A 50 23.94 3.94 -18.37
CA THR A 50 25.00 4.73 -17.74
C THR A 50 26.26 3.87 -17.65
N ALA A 51 27.43 4.50 -17.77
CA ALA A 51 28.69 3.80 -17.61
C ALA A 51 28.69 3.06 -16.25
N ARG A 52 29.09 1.79 -16.26
CA ARG A 52 29.07 0.93 -15.07
C ARG A 52 30.14 1.40 -14.08
N ILE A 53 29.96 1.16 -12.79
CA ILE A 53 31.00 1.46 -11.80
C ILE A 53 31.90 0.23 -11.69
N SER A 54 33.21 0.37 -11.92
CA SER A 54 34.15 -0.74 -11.78
C SER A 54 34.25 -1.20 -10.32
N PRO A 55 34.21 -2.51 -10.00
CA PRO A 55 34.43 -3.00 -8.64
C PRO A 55 35.76 -2.54 -8.03
N HIS A 56 36.80 -2.38 -8.87
CA HIS A 56 38.11 -1.88 -8.45
C HIS A 56 38.04 -0.46 -7.88
N LEU A 57 37.09 0.36 -8.34
CA LEU A 57 36.85 1.71 -7.83
C LEU A 57 36.61 1.67 -6.31
N TYR A 58 35.77 0.74 -5.86
CA TYR A 58 35.39 0.63 -4.45
C TYR A 58 36.54 0.16 -3.57
N VAL A 59 37.36 -0.76 -4.08
CA VAL A 59 38.58 -1.21 -3.38
C VAL A 59 39.57 -0.05 -3.20
N LEU A 60 39.77 0.76 -4.23
CA LEU A 60 40.65 1.93 -4.15
C LEU A 60 40.11 2.98 -3.19
N ILE A 61 38.81 3.29 -3.25
CA ILE A 61 38.17 4.21 -2.30
C ILE A 61 38.32 3.69 -0.87
N ALA A 62 38.07 2.40 -0.62
CA ALA A 62 38.22 1.80 0.70
C ALA A 62 39.64 1.94 1.26
N ARG A 63 40.64 1.74 0.39
CA ARG A 63 42.06 1.92 0.72
C ARG A 63 42.36 3.38 1.08
N GLU A 64 41.91 4.33 0.26
CA GLU A 64 42.13 5.77 0.48
C GLU A 64 41.42 6.30 1.73
N LEU A 65 40.32 5.66 2.13
CA LEU A 65 39.60 6.00 3.36
C LEU A 65 40.21 5.35 4.62
N GLY A 66 41.23 4.50 4.50
CA GLY A 66 41.89 3.88 5.64
C GLY A 66 40.94 3.03 6.50
N GLY A 67 39.95 2.38 5.87
CA GLY A 67 38.92 1.60 6.57
C GLY A 67 37.79 2.44 7.19
N GLN A 68 37.80 3.76 7.05
CA GLN A 68 36.65 4.59 7.42
C GLN A 68 35.46 4.29 6.49
N PRO A 69 34.22 4.36 7.00
CA PRO A 69 33.04 4.17 6.18
C PRO A 69 32.96 5.23 5.08
N LEU A 70 32.53 4.81 3.89
CA LEU A 70 32.40 5.68 2.71
C LEU A 70 31.51 6.89 2.97
N LEU A 71 30.44 6.67 3.73
CA LEU A 71 29.43 7.65 4.08
C LEU A 71 29.25 7.66 5.61
N PRO A 72 30.13 8.36 6.35
CA PRO A 72 30.21 8.24 7.81
C PRO A 72 28.93 8.70 8.55
N ASN A 73 28.14 9.57 7.92
CA ASN A 73 26.89 10.08 8.48
C ASN A 73 25.64 9.45 7.85
N LEU A 74 25.79 8.33 7.13
CA LEU A 74 24.68 7.63 6.49
C LEU A 74 23.69 7.11 7.54
N ARG A 75 22.40 7.36 7.33
CA ARG A 75 21.32 6.94 8.23
C ARG A 75 20.39 5.91 7.58
N LYS A 76 20.16 6.03 6.26
CA LYS A 76 19.22 5.17 5.52
C LYS A 76 19.87 4.60 4.27
N ILE A 77 19.63 3.31 4.04
CA ILE A 77 20.03 2.60 2.82
C ILE A 77 18.80 1.98 2.19
N TYR A 78 18.56 2.28 0.91
CA TYR A 78 17.63 1.55 0.06
C TYR A 78 18.43 0.83 -1.00
N PHE A 79 18.29 -0.48 -1.08
CA PHE A 79 19.02 -1.33 -2.01
C PHE A 79 18.04 -2.15 -2.82
N GLY A 80 18.23 -2.16 -4.14
CA GLY A 80 17.44 -2.97 -5.06
C GLY A 80 18.19 -3.14 -6.38
N ALA A 81 19.02 -4.20 -6.43
CA ALA A 81 19.79 -4.51 -7.62
C ALA A 81 18.90 -5.16 -8.69
N PRO A 82 19.26 -4.99 -9.98
CA PRO A 82 18.68 -5.79 -11.05
C PRO A 82 19.20 -7.24 -11.00
N ASP A 83 18.78 -8.05 -11.96
CA ASP A 83 18.88 -9.53 -12.05
C ASP A 83 20.25 -10.17 -11.71
N ASP A 84 21.37 -9.42 -11.70
CA ASP A 84 22.69 -9.88 -11.21
C ASP A 84 23.28 -8.92 -10.15
N PRO A 85 23.16 -9.26 -8.85
CA PRO A 85 23.60 -8.39 -7.75
C PRO A 85 25.09 -8.53 -7.42
N THR A 86 25.84 -9.39 -8.10
CA THR A 86 27.19 -9.82 -7.68
C THR A 86 28.15 -8.65 -7.50
N HIS A 87 28.12 -7.70 -8.44
CA HIS A 87 28.99 -6.53 -8.39
C HIS A 87 28.57 -5.49 -7.34
N GLU A 88 27.27 -5.38 -7.06
CA GLU A 88 26.75 -4.39 -6.12
C GLU A 88 27.02 -4.77 -4.67
N PHE A 89 27.05 -6.08 -4.36
CA PHE A 89 27.39 -6.57 -3.02
C PHE A 89 28.81 -6.25 -2.57
N ALA A 90 29.76 -6.12 -3.51
CA ALA A 90 31.12 -5.72 -3.18
C ALA A 90 31.19 -4.35 -2.50
N THR A 91 30.17 -3.51 -2.70
CA THR A 91 30.13 -2.13 -2.21
C THR A 91 29.50 -2.00 -0.83
N LEU A 92 28.60 -2.93 -0.46
CA LEU A 92 27.83 -2.87 0.78
C LEU A 92 28.70 -2.78 2.05
N PRO A 93 29.80 -3.57 2.20
CA PRO A 93 30.68 -3.45 3.37
C PRO A 93 31.22 -2.04 3.61
N LEU A 94 31.43 -1.26 2.54
CA LEU A 94 31.97 0.10 2.64
C LEU A 94 30.90 1.13 3.05
N LEU A 95 29.63 0.78 2.86
CA LEU A 95 28.48 1.61 3.20
C LEU A 95 27.97 1.37 4.61
N PHE A 96 28.34 0.23 5.21
CA PHE A 96 27.94 -0.13 6.55
C PHE A 96 28.71 0.69 7.58
N SER A 97 28.07 1.77 8.03
CA SER A 97 28.51 2.55 9.19
C SER A 97 27.64 2.22 10.40
N SER A 98 28.21 2.36 11.59
CA SER A 98 27.49 2.19 12.84
C SER A 98 26.36 3.22 13.03
N GLY A 99 26.34 4.29 12.23
CA GLY A 99 25.30 5.33 12.24
C GLY A 99 24.04 5.00 11.45
N VAL A 100 24.04 3.93 10.64
CA VAL A 100 22.87 3.53 9.85
C VAL A 100 21.77 3.01 10.78
N GLN A 101 20.57 3.54 10.61
CA GLN A 101 19.39 3.24 11.43
C GLN A 101 18.33 2.45 10.66
N GLU A 102 18.30 2.58 9.33
CA GLU A 102 17.26 2.02 8.48
C GLU A 102 17.84 1.42 7.22
N VAL A 103 17.50 0.16 6.94
CA VAL A 103 17.96 -0.55 5.74
C VAL A 103 16.80 -1.27 5.08
N HIS A 104 16.67 -1.06 3.78
CA HIS A 104 15.69 -1.73 2.93
C HIS A 104 16.43 -2.49 1.84
N PHE A 105 16.26 -3.81 1.80
CA PHE A 105 16.75 -4.66 0.73
C PHE A 105 15.55 -5.20 -0.04
N HIS A 106 15.48 -4.88 -1.33
CA HIS A 106 14.39 -5.29 -2.20
C HIS A 106 14.91 -6.06 -3.42
N GLY A 107 14.05 -6.90 -3.98
CA GLY A 107 14.27 -7.55 -5.27
C GLY A 107 15.04 -8.86 -5.17
N GLU A 108 15.61 -9.27 -6.30
CA GLU A 108 16.18 -10.61 -6.49
C GLU A 108 17.48 -10.84 -5.73
N THR A 109 18.09 -9.77 -5.25
CA THR A 109 19.36 -9.78 -4.52
C THR A 109 19.28 -10.65 -3.28
N LEU A 110 18.11 -10.68 -2.63
CA LEU A 110 17.87 -11.48 -1.43
C LEU A 110 17.97 -12.99 -1.68
N SER A 111 17.78 -13.43 -2.92
CA SER A 111 17.92 -14.83 -3.32
C SER A 111 19.38 -15.27 -3.50
N SER A 112 20.32 -14.32 -3.54
CA SER A 112 21.74 -14.64 -3.68
C SER A 112 22.29 -15.29 -2.40
N PRO A 113 22.99 -16.43 -2.50
CA PRO A 113 23.72 -17.01 -1.37
C PRO A 113 24.75 -16.04 -0.78
N LEU A 114 25.36 -15.17 -1.61
CA LEU A 114 26.29 -14.14 -1.14
C LEU A 114 25.60 -13.15 -0.20
N PHE A 115 24.34 -12.82 -0.47
CA PHE A 115 23.58 -11.96 0.41
C PHE A 115 23.30 -12.64 1.76
N ALA A 116 22.68 -13.82 1.71
CA ALA A 116 22.22 -14.54 2.90
C ALA A 116 23.38 -14.99 3.80
N ASN A 117 24.48 -15.46 3.22
CA ASN A 117 25.59 -16.06 3.96
C ASN A 117 26.68 -15.06 4.34
N TYR A 118 26.80 -13.92 3.64
CA TYR A 118 27.90 -12.97 3.86
C TYR A 118 27.40 -11.55 4.11
N CYS A 119 26.64 -10.96 3.19
CA CYS A 119 26.30 -9.54 3.27
C CYS A 119 25.41 -9.21 4.48
N LEU A 120 24.33 -9.97 4.68
CA LEU A 120 23.41 -9.72 5.79
C LEU A 120 24.04 -10.06 7.16
N PRO A 121 24.79 -11.17 7.33
CA PRO A 121 25.57 -11.40 8.55
C PRO A 121 26.67 -10.36 8.82
N LEU A 122 27.22 -9.74 7.77
CA LEU A 122 28.13 -8.60 7.96
C LEU A 122 27.37 -7.36 8.42
N ALA A 123 26.22 -7.07 7.78
CA ALA A 123 25.35 -5.97 8.17
C ALA A 123 24.90 -6.10 9.63
N SER A 124 24.52 -7.28 10.09
CA SER A 124 24.10 -7.48 11.48
C SER A 124 25.20 -7.22 12.51
N ARG A 125 26.48 -7.38 12.13
CA ARG A 125 27.63 -7.09 12.97
C ARG A 125 28.04 -5.61 12.93
N GLN A 126 27.98 -4.98 11.76
CA GLN A 126 28.49 -3.62 11.56
C GLN A 126 27.43 -2.54 11.82
N LEU A 127 26.15 -2.82 11.57
CA LEU A 127 25.05 -1.87 11.72
C LEU A 127 24.49 -1.87 13.15
N THR A 128 25.33 -1.55 14.13
CA THR A 128 24.96 -1.65 15.56
C THR A 128 23.80 -0.72 15.96
N SER A 129 23.57 0.38 15.24
CA SER A 129 22.46 1.31 15.48
C SER A 129 21.20 1.02 14.65
N ILE A 130 21.13 -0.12 13.94
CA ILE A 130 19.97 -0.44 13.12
C ILE A 130 18.70 -0.57 13.98
N ARG A 131 17.65 0.14 13.58
CA ARG A 131 16.32 0.15 14.20
C ARG A 131 15.24 -0.34 13.25
N ALA A 132 15.43 -0.20 11.95
CA ALA A 132 14.47 -0.62 10.94
C ALA A 132 15.14 -1.46 9.87
N LEU A 133 14.58 -2.65 9.62
CA LEU A 133 15.00 -3.55 8.55
C LEU A 133 13.78 -3.95 7.72
N SER A 134 13.87 -3.77 6.40
CA SER A 134 12.90 -4.28 5.44
C SER A 134 13.58 -5.21 4.43
N LEU A 135 13.05 -6.42 4.28
CA LEU A 135 13.49 -7.44 3.33
C LEU A 135 12.29 -7.83 2.46
N LYS A 136 12.33 -7.54 1.16
CA LYS A 136 11.24 -7.85 0.21
C LYS A 136 11.77 -8.54 -1.04
N SER A 137 11.27 -9.74 -1.33
CA SER A 137 11.59 -10.47 -2.57
C SER A 137 10.38 -11.27 -3.01
N LYS A 138 10.25 -11.51 -4.32
CA LYS A 138 9.27 -12.48 -4.86
C LYS A 138 9.89 -13.86 -5.13
N ARG A 139 11.21 -13.96 -5.04
CA ARG A 139 11.98 -15.18 -5.34
C ARG A 139 12.35 -15.93 -4.06
N ASN A 140 12.81 -17.17 -4.24
CA ASN A 140 13.26 -18.03 -3.16
C ASN A 140 14.40 -17.38 -2.38
N VAL A 141 14.19 -17.13 -1.09
CA VAL A 141 15.20 -16.60 -0.16
C VAL A 141 15.60 -17.69 0.82
N SER A 142 16.91 -17.79 1.10
CA SER A 142 17.45 -18.74 2.06
C SER A 142 16.96 -18.43 3.49
N SER A 143 16.64 -19.46 4.27
CA SER A 143 16.27 -19.32 5.69
C SER A 143 17.41 -18.78 6.55
N ALA A 144 18.67 -18.86 6.09
CA ALA A 144 19.83 -18.25 6.75
C ALA A 144 19.68 -16.73 6.97
N VAL A 145 18.84 -16.08 6.16
CA VAL A 145 18.47 -14.67 6.35
C VAL A 145 17.87 -14.44 7.75
N LEU A 146 17.04 -15.36 8.25
CA LEU A 146 16.41 -15.22 9.56
C LEU A 146 17.42 -15.27 10.70
N ASP A 147 18.45 -16.11 10.59
CA ASP A 147 19.51 -16.18 11.60
C ASP A 147 20.33 -14.89 11.68
N ALA A 148 20.57 -14.23 10.53
CA ALA A 148 21.23 -12.93 10.51
C ALA A 148 20.35 -11.83 11.12
N VAL A 149 19.04 -11.84 10.83
CA VAL A 149 18.05 -10.92 11.42
C VAL A 149 18.01 -11.06 12.94
N LEU A 150 18.06 -12.28 13.47
CA LEU A 150 18.09 -12.55 14.92
C LEU A 150 19.28 -11.92 15.65
N GLN A 151 20.37 -11.61 14.97
CA GLN A 151 21.53 -10.94 15.57
C GLN A 151 21.30 -9.41 15.74
N MET A 152 20.31 -8.83 15.06
CA MET A 152 20.01 -7.40 15.09
C MET A 152 19.09 -7.03 16.26
N ARG A 153 19.60 -7.14 17.49
CA ARG A 153 18.81 -7.00 18.74
C ARG A 153 18.18 -5.62 18.99
N ASN A 154 18.64 -4.60 18.26
CA ASN A 154 18.15 -3.23 18.38
C ASN A 154 16.98 -2.90 17.44
N LEU A 155 16.52 -3.87 16.64
CA LEU A 155 15.39 -3.67 15.73
C LEU A 155 14.11 -3.29 16.48
N GLN A 156 13.46 -2.25 15.97
CA GLN A 156 12.17 -1.71 16.38
C GLN A 156 11.12 -1.93 15.29
N VAL A 157 11.52 -1.82 14.02
CA VAL A 157 10.67 -2.09 12.86
C VAL A 157 11.29 -3.25 12.07
N LEU A 158 10.50 -4.29 11.85
CA LEU A 158 10.90 -5.44 11.05
C LEU A 158 9.84 -5.71 9.98
N ASP A 159 10.23 -5.69 8.72
CA ASP A 159 9.36 -5.95 7.58
C ASP A 159 9.94 -7.08 6.72
N LEU A 160 9.33 -8.27 6.80
CA LEU A 160 9.75 -9.46 6.07
C LEU A 160 8.66 -9.87 5.07
N GLN A 161 8.75 -9.36 3.84
CA GLN A 161 7.86 -9.74 2.74
C GLN A 161 8.56 -10.76 1.84
N LEU A 162 8.67 -11.97 2.37
CA LEU A 162 9.46 -13.06 1.81
C LEU A 162 8.56 -14.30 1.60
N PRO A 163 7.70 -14.31 0.57
CA PRO A 163 6.65 -15.31 0.37
C PRO A 163 7.16 -16.74 0.20
N THR A 164 8.42 -16.89 -0.14
CA THR A 164 9.06 -18.20 -0.34
C THR A 164 9.66 -18.77 0.94
N ILE A 165 9.81 -17.96 1.99
CA ILE A 165 10.31 -18.45 3.28
C ILE A 165 9.13 -19.09 4.01
N ASN A 166 9.18 -20.42 4.12
CA ASN A 166 8.24 -21.15 4.96
C ASN A 166 8.59 -20.93 6.44
N LEU A 167 8.10 -19.81 6.99
CA LEU A 167 8.36 -19.43 8.37
C LEU A 167 7.56 -20.31 9.32
N LYS A 168 8.21 -21.31 9.93
CA LYS A 168 7.54 -22.24 10.85
C LYS A 168 7.14 -21.53 12.15
N PRO A 169 6.09 -21.98 12.86
CA PRO A 169 5.69 -21.39 14.14
C PRO A 169 6.86 -21.27 15.16
N ASN A 170 7.73 -22.28 15.24
CA ASN A 170 8.88 -22.26 16.15
C ASN A 170 9.93 -21.20 15.75
N GLU A 171 10.08 -20.89 14.46
CA GLU A 171 10.98 -19.84 13.98
C GLU A 171 10.43 -18.46 14.28
N LEU A 172 9.11 -18.29 14.15
CA LEU A 172 8.41 -17.07 14.54
C LEU A 172 8.51 -16.82 16.06
N GLU A 173 8.41 -17.88 16.86
CA GLU A 173 8.63 -17.81 18.30
C GLU A 173 10.08 -17.43 18.63
N LYS A 174 11.07 -18.05 17.96
CA LYS A 174 12.50 -17.70 18.08
C LYS A 174 12.74 -16.23 17.74
N LEU A 175 12.14 -15.73 16.65
CA LEU A 175 12.18 -14.32 16.26
C LEU A 175 11.63 -13.42 17.36
N GLY A 176 10.43 -13.70 17.87
CA GLY A 176 9.84 -12.83 18.88
C GLY A 176 10.46 -12.91 20.27
N LYS A 177 11.11 -14.02 20.63
CA LYS A 177 11.94 -14.14 21.84
C LYS A 177 13.27 -13.40 21.69
N GLY A 178 13.88 -13.44 20.50
CA GLY A 178 15.15 -12.78 20.19
C GLY A 178 15.03 -11.26 20.01
N LEU A 179 13.96 -10.80 19.35
CA LEU A 179 13.78 -9.41 18.92
C LEU A 179 12.81 -8.64 19.84
N LYS A 180 13.17 -8.53 21.12
CA LYS A 180 12.32 -7.95 22.18
C LYS A 180 11.97 -6.48 22.00
N ASN A 181 12.69 -5.76 21.14
CA ASN A 181 12.50 -4.33 20.90
C ASN A 181 11.57 -4.00 19.74
N VAL A 182 11.11 -5.01 18.98
CA VAL A 182 10.23 -4.80 17.82
C VAL A 182 8.87 -4.28 18.27
N THR A 183 8.53 -3.08 17.82
CA THR A 183 7.25 -2.39 18.05
C THR A 183 6.32 -2.46 16.85
N ALA A 184 6.87 -2.61 15.64
CA ALA A 184 6.15 -2.79 14.39
C ALA A 184 6.71 -3.98 13.59
N LEU A 185 5.82 -4.90 13.21
CA LEU A 185 6.17 -6.13 12.50
C LEU A 185 5.31 -6.27 11.24
N THR A 186 5.94 -6.50 10.09
CA THR A 186 5.29 -6.94 8.87
C THR A 186 5.81 -8.32 8.49
N LEU A 187 4.92 -9.29 8.25
CA LEU A 187 5.29 -10.64 7.84
C LEU A 187 4.43 -11.12 6.67
N ASP A 188 5.07 -11.68 5.65
CA ASP A 188 4.42 -12.54 4.66
C ASP A 188 4.24 -13.95 5.24
N LEU A 189 2.98 -14.35 5.37
CA LEU A 189 2.55 -15.59 5.98
C LEU A 189 2.21 -16.56 4.86
N HIS A 190 3.23 -17.28 4.43
CA HIS A 190 3.08 -18.35 3.46
C HIS A 190 3.37 -19.70 4.12
N PHE A 191 2.33 -20.50 4.25
CA PHE A 191 2.41 -21.86 4.74
C PHE A 191 2.04 -22.80 3.59
N PRO A 192 3.00 -23.17 2.72
CA PRO A 192 2.72 -24.10 1.63
C PRO A 192 2.24 -25.41 2.26
N SER A 193 0.98 -25.75 1.98
CA SER A 193 0.43 -27.07 2.25
C SER A 193 0.36 -27.47 3.73
N HIS A 194 -0.13 -26.59 4.62
CA HIS A 194 -0.84 -27.12 5.77
C HIS A 194 -2.22 -27.58 5.27
N PRO A 195 -2.48 -28.89 5.05
CA PRO A 195 -3.86 -29.35 4.96
C PRO A 195 -4.54 -28.83 6.21
N ALA A 196 -5.65 -28.11 6.03
CA ALA A 196 -6.41 -27.56 7.13
C ALA A 196 -6.95 -28.73 7.96
N SER A 197 -6.12 -29.30 8.83
CA SER A 197 -6.54 -30.33 9.75
C SER A 197 -7.39 -29.60 10.77
N PRO A 198 -8.71 -29.86 10.82
CA PRO A 198 -9.64 -29.10 11.64
C PRO A 198 -9.43 -29.31 13.16
N SER A 199 -8.45 -30.13 13.56
CA SER A 199 -8.21 -30.55 14.94
C SER A 199 -6.90 -30.06 15.56
N SER A 200 -6.01 -29.37 14.84
CA SER A 200 -4.87 -28.72 15.50
C SER A 200 -5.36 -27.44 16.15
N SER A 201 -5.88 -27.55 17.38
CA SER A 201 -6.11 -26.38 18.23
C SER A 201 -4.83 -25.55 18.24
N PRO A 202 -4.90 -24.20 18.19
CA PRO A 202 -3.71 -23.37 18.36
C PRO A 202 -3.03 -23.82 19.65
N GLN A 203 -1.89 -24.51 19.52
CA GLN A 203 -1.07 -24.86 20.68
C GLN A 203 -0.79 -23.53 21.36
N ALA A 204 -1.15 -23.44 22.64
CA ALA A 204 -0.98 -22.24 23.42
C ALA A 204 0.51 -21.89 23.41
N THR A 205 0.90 -21.00 22.49
CA THR A 205 2.25 -20.44 22.44
C THR A 205 2.52 -19.76 23.76
N GLU A 206 3.72 -19.97 24.30
CA GLU A 206 4.12 -19.38 25.56
C GLU A 206 3.87 -17.85 25.55
N PRO A 207 3.31 -17.29 26.64
CA PRO A 207 3.22 -15.85 26.76
C PRO A 207 4.62 -15.23 26.69
N GLY A 208 4.82 -14.23 25.82
CA GLY A 208 6.07 -13.45 25.77
C GLY A 208 6.73 -13.25 24.40
N VAL A 209 6.12 -13.70 23.31
CA VAL A 209 6.64 -13.43 21.95
C VAL A 209 6.34 -11.97 21.55
N PHE A 210 7.35 -11.21 21.14
CA PHE A 210 7.27 -9.78 20.79
C PHE A 210 6.52 -8.93 21.83
N THR A 211 7.05 -8.86 23.07
CA THR A 211 6.41 -8.17 24.19
C THR A 211 6.08 -6.69 23.93
N LYS A 212 6.93 -5.99 23.17
CA LYS A 212 6.74 -4.56 22.81
C LYS A 212 5.94 -4.33 21.53
N LEU A 213 5.45 -5.37 20.86
CA LEU A 213 4.73 -5.22 19.60
C LEU A 213 3.41 -4.49 19.81
N THR A 214 3.24 -3.39 19.08
CA THR A 214 2.04 -2.53 19.09
C THR A 214 1.31 -2.53 17.76
N SER A 215 2.02 -2.85 16.67
CA SER A 215 1.45 -2.95 15.33
C SER A 215 1.97 -4.19 14.64
N PHE A 216 1.05 -5.06 14.23
CA PHE A 216 1.35 -6.20 13.37
C PHE A 216 0.58 -6.06 12.06
N HIS A 217 1.30 -6.17 10.95
CA HIS A 217 0.77 -6.24 9.59
C HIS A 217 1.05 -7.62 9.01
N ALA A 218 0.00 -8.39 8.80
CA ALA A 218 0.10 -9.69 8.15
C ALA A 218 -0.13 -9.54 6.64
N VAL A 219 0.66 -10.24 5.83
CA VAL A 219 0.38 -10.45 4.41
C VAL A 219 0.05 -11.94 4.24
N SER A 220 -1.21 -12.27 3.95
CA SER A 220 -1.65 -13.63 3.69
C SER A 220 -1.72 -13.90 2.20
N ARG A 221 -1.09 -14.99 1.76
CA ARG A 221 -1.26 -15.54 0.40
C ARG A 221 -2.27 -16.68 0.34
N ASN A 222 -2.87 -17.01 1.47
CA ASN A 222 -4.05 -17.85 1.54
C ASN A 222 -5.28 -16.94 1.54
N GLU A 223 -6.00 -16.93 0.42
CA GLU A 223 -7.02 -15.90 0.13
C GLU A 223 -8.19 -15.92 1.09
N ASN A 224 -8.64 -17.10 1.53
CA ASN A 224 -9.89 -17.23 2.27
C ASN A 224 -9.72 -17.67 3.72
N ARG A 225 -8.48 -17.84 4.20
CA ARG A 225 -8.18 -18.26 5.56
C ARG A 225 -6.84 -17.71 6.02
N ILE A 226 -6.76 -17.44 7.31
CA ILE A 226 -5.50 -17.26 8.02
C ILE A 226 -5.27 -18.51 8.85
N CYS A 227 -4.10 -19.11 8.73
CA CYS A 227 -3.70 -20.25 9.54
C CYS A 227 -2.31 -20.04 10.12
N CYS A 228 -1.98 -20.82 11.15
CA CYS A 228 -0.61 -20.95 11.68
C CYS A 228 0.01 -19.66 12.26
N ILE A 229 -0.80 -18.61 12.52
CA ILE A 229 -0.37 -17.47 13.32
C ILE A 229 -0.63 -17.78 14.81
N PRO A 230 0.38 -17.63 15.69
CA PRO A 230 0.19 -17.63 17.13
C PRO A 230 -0.94 -16.67 17.56
N SER A 231 -1.80 -17.10 18.50
CA SER A 231 -2.91 -16.27 19.00
C SER A 231 -2.44 -14.92 19.55
N SER A 232 -1.31 -14.90 20.24
CA SER A 232 -0.69 -13.68 20.79
C SER A 232 -0.30 -12.65 19.72
N LEU A 233 -0.03 -13.08 18.49
CA LEU A 233 0.22 -12.18 17.35
C LEU A 233 -1.08 -11.77 16.66
N LEU A 234 -2.03 -12.70 16.52
CA LEU A 234 -3.36 -12.40 15.99
C LEU A 234 -4.04 -11.27 16.77
N ASP A 235 -3.98 -11.31 18.10
CA ASP A 235 -4.56 -10.28 18.98
C ASP A 235 -3.94 -8.89 18.77
N LYS A 236 -2.73 -8.82 18.22
CA LYS A 236 -1.99 -7.59 17.91
C LYS A 236 -2.09 -7.17 16.44
N MET A 237 -2.82 -7.91 15.60
CA MET A 237 -2.93 -7.67 14.17
C MET A 237 -3.73 -6.41 13.88
N THR A 238 -3.02 -5.33 13.57
CA THR A 238 -3.60 -4.02 13.23
C THR A 238 -3.97 -3.90 11.76
N SER A 239 -3.33 -4.68 10.89
CA SER A 239 -3.57 -4.64 9.46
C SER A 239 -3.34 -6.00 8.81
N LEU A 240 -4.14 -6.31 7.78
CA LEU A 240 -4.02 -7.51 6.99
C LEU A 240 -4.07 -7.16 5.49
N THR A 241 -3.14 -7.70 4.72
CA THR A 241 -3.18 -7.73 3.27
C THR A 241 -3.43 -9.17 2.82
N VAL A 242 -4.41 -9.39 1.95
CA VAL A 242 -4.67 -10.68 1.33
C VAL A 242 -4.30 -10.58 -0.14
N VAL A 243 -3.34 -11.40 -0.57
CA VAL A 243 -2.92 -11.46 -1.96
C VAL A 243 -3.85 -12.39 -2.73
N LEU A 244 -4.45 -11.87 -3.80
CA LEU A 244 -5.34 -12.60 -4.70
C LEU A 244 -4.53 -13.29 -5.81
N SER A 245 -4.89 -14.52 -6.13
CA SER A 245 -4.31 -15.38 -7.16
C SER A 245 -5.34 -15.80 -8.22
N ARG A 246 -6.62 -15.42 -8.06
CA ARG A 246 -7.71 -15.67 -9.01
C ARG A 246 -8.87 -14.69 -8.83
N SER A 247 -9.75 -14.64 -9.84
CA SER A 247 -11.03 -13.94 -9.73
C SER A 247 -11.97 -14.63 -8.75
N ILE A 248 -12.71 -13.83 -7.98
CA ILE A 248 -13.60 -14.29 -6.90
C ILE A 248 -15.04 -13.88 -7.20
N ASN A 249 -15.90 -14.85 -7.47
CA ASN A 249 -17.32 -14.65 -7.78
C ASN A 249 -18.28 -15.21 -6.73
N ALA A 250 -17.85 -16.17 -5.90
CA ALA A 250 -18.69 -16.81 -4.90
C ALA A 250 -18.92 -15.87 -3.69
N SER A 251 -20.19 -15.62 -3.35
CA SER A 251 -20.58 -14.70 -2.27
C SER A 251 -20.08 -15.10 -0.88
N ASN A 252 -19.87 -16.40 -0.65
CA ASN A 252 -19.38 -16.94 0.62
C ASN A 252 -17.86 -17.20 0.62
N TYR A 253 -17.13 -16.77 -0.42
CA TYR A 253 -15.71 -17.08 -0.56
C TYR A 253 -14.88 -16.69 0.66
N PHE A 254 -15.10 -15.46 1.16
CA PHE A 254 -14.38 -14.91 2.29
C PHE A 254 -15.07 -15.14 3.64
N GLU A 255 -16.14 -15.92 3.72
CA GLU A 255 -16.84 -16.20 4.98
C GLU A 255 -15.92 -16.86 6.04
N PRO A 256 -15.05 -17.84 5.71
CA PRO A 256 -14.13 -18.41 6.69
C PRO A 256 -13.12 -17.38 7.21
N LEU A 257 -12.59 -16.53 6.32
CA LEU A 257 -11.69 -15.44 6.70
C LEU A 257 -12.41 -14.46 7.61
N ALA A 258 -13.62 -14.02 7.24
CA ALA A 258 -14.42 -13.11 8.03
C ALA A 258 -14.65 -13.63 9.45
N LYS A 259 -14.95 -14.93 9.59
CA LYS A 259 -15.11 -15.58 10.90
C LYS A 259 -13.82 -15.49 11.75
N THR A 260 -12.65 -15.70 11.15
CA THR A 260 -11.37 -15.53 11.85
C THR A 260 -11.11 -14.08 12.24
N LEU A 261 -11.34 -13.14 11.33
CA LEU A 261 -11.14 -11.70 11.57
C LEU A 261 -12.10 -11.14 12.62
N ALA A 262 -13.29 -11.73 12.74
CA ALA A 262 -14.23 -11.41 13.81
C ALA A 262 -13.71 -11.76 15.21
N GLY A 263 -12.58 -12.46 15.38
CA GLY A 263 -11.92 -12.60 16.68
C GLY A 263 -10.97 -11.44 17.03
N ILE A 264 -10.57 -10.63 16.05
CA ILE A 264 -9.40 -9.75 16.15
C ILE A 264 -9.84 -8.30 16.42
N GLN A 265 -9.76 -7.91 17.68
CA GLN A 265 -10.24 -6.60 18.17
C GLN A 265 -9.39 -5.41 17.67
N THR A 266 -8.11 -5.65 17.36
CA THR A 266 -7.14 -4.60 16.99
C THR A 266 -7.09 -4.30 15.50
N LEU A 267 -7.78 -5.08 14.66
CA LEU A 267 -7.75 -4.95 13.21
C LEU A 267 -8.39 -3.63 12.77
N ARG A 268 -7.60 -2.79 12.12
CA ARG A 268 -8.01 -1.47 11.62
C ARG A 268 -8.05 -1.36 10.11
N LYS A 269 -7.26 -2.18 9.43
CA LYS A 269 -7.05 -2.08 7.98
C LYS A 269 -7.07 -3.45 7.33
N LEU A 270 -7.86 -3.60 6.27
CA LEU A 270 -7.91 -4.81 5.46
C LEU A 270 -7.71 -4.44 3.98
N GLU A 271 -6.71 -5.04 3.34
CA GLU A 271 -6.43 -4.87 1.93
C GLU A 271 -6.57 -6.20 1.20
N LEU A 272 -7.23 -6.21 0.05
CA LEU A 272 -7.24 -7.31 -0.92
C LEU A 272 -6.45 -6.83 -2.14
N VAL A 273 -5.33 -7.47 -2.44
CA VAL A 273 -4.38 -7.00 -3.47
C VAL A 273 -4.19 -8.07 -4.52
N ASP A 274 -4.44 -7.70 -5.75
CA ASP A 274 -4.03 -8.43 -6.94
C ASP A 274 -2.75 -7.80 -7.49
N GLU A 275 -1.61 -8.46 -7.24
CA GLU A 275 -0.30 -7.95 -7.64
C GLU A 275 -0.15 -7.76 -9.16
N GLU A 276 -0.99 -8.43 -9.96
CA GLU A 276 -0.93 -8.40 -11.42
C GLU A 276 -2.08 -7.60 -12.06
N LEU A 277 -3.04 -7.13 -11.25
CA LEU A 277 -4.26 -6.43 -11.69
C LEU A 277 -5.00 -7.18 -12.82
N LYS A 278 -5.14 -8.50 -12.69
CA LYS A 278 -5.83 -9.39 -13.64
C LYS A 278 -7.23 -9.83 -13.16
N PHE A 279 -7.43 -9.94 -11.86
CA PHE A 279 -8.57 -10.59 -11.23
C PHE A 279 -9.72 -9.63 -10.94
N SER A 280 -10.93 -10.14 -11.12
CA SER A 280 -12.16 -9.44 -10.73
C SER A 280 -12.72 -10.03 -9.44
N VAL A 281 -13.31 -9.19 -8.60
CA VAL A 281 -13.90 -9.60 -7.31
C VAL A 281 -15.33 -9.11 -7.24
N TYR A 282 -16.28 -10.00 -6.97
CA TYR A 282 -17.69 -9.64 -6.85
C TYR A 282 -17.95 -8.94 -5.51
N ALA A 283 -18.75 -7.88 -5.54
CA ALA A 283 -19.12 -7.12 -4.34
C ALA A 283 -19.75 -8.01 -3.24
N SER A 284 -20.58 -8.97 -3.64
CA SER A 284 -21.19 -9.93 -2.73
C SER A 284 -20.18 -10.85 -2.03
N ALA A 285 -19.04 -11.15 -2.66
CA ALA A 285 -17.99 -11.99 -2.09
C ALA A 285 -17.26 -11.30 -0.93
N ILE A 286 -17.07 -9.98 -1.01
CA ILE A 286 -16.39 -9.20 0.03
C ILE A 286 -17.33 -8.68 1.11
N THR A 287 -18.65 -8.77 0.92
CA THR A 287 -19.64 -8.35 1.94
C THR A 287 -19.35 -8.94 3.32
N PRO A 288 -19.05 -10.23 3.51
CA PRO A 288 -18.73 -10.78 4.84
C PRO A 288 -17.53 -10.10 5.54
N LEU A 289 -16.53 -9.64 4.77
CA LEU A 289 -15.37 -8.92 5.30
C LEU A 289 -15.69 -7.48 5.70
N LEU A 290 -16.65 -6.87 5.01
CA LEU A 290 -17.08 -5.50 5.25
C LEU A 290 -18.13 -5.43 6.37
N THR A 291 -18.93 -6.48 6.54
CA THR A 291 -19.95 -6.61 7.59
C THR A 291 -19.43 -7.31 8.83
N LEU A 292 -18.12 -7.28 9.11
CA LEU A 292 -17.54 -7.91 10.30
C LEU A 292 -18.25 -7.40 11.55
N GLN A 293 -19.15 -8.23 12.08
CA GLN A 293 -20.19 -7.77 12.99
C GLN A 293 -19.60 -7.32 14.34
N SER A 294 -20.12 -6.16 14.77
CA SER A 294 -20.25 -5.73 16.15
C SER A 294 -18.94 -5.36 16.87
N GLY A 295 -18.66 -4.05 16.88
CA GLY A 295 -17.73 -3.42 17.82
C GLY A 295 -16.27 -3.27 17.38
N LYS A 296 -15.94 -3.61 16.13
CA LYS A 296 -14.53 -3.69 15.69
C LYS A 296 -14.06 -2.47 14.93
N LEU A 297 -12.77 -2.20 15.03
CA LEU A 297 -12.07 -1.00 14.58
C LEU A 297 -11.76 -0.99 13.06
N LEU A 298 -12.42 -1.78 12.21
CA LEU A 298 -12.11 -1.77 10.77
C LEU A 298 -12.46 -0.39 10.17
N VAL A 299 -11.46 0.47 10.08
CA VAL A 299 -11.59 1.85 9.61
C VAL A 299 -11.38 1.92 8.11
N ASP A 300 -10.47 1.10 7.59
CA ASP A 300 -9.98 1.20 6.22
C ASP A 300 -10.05 -0.15 5.50
N PHE A 301 -10.74 -0.16 4.35
CA PHE A 301 -10.79 -1.29 3.45
C PHE A 301 -10.34 -0.88 2.05
N LYS A 302 -9.40 -1.65 1.48
CA LYS A 302 -8.91 -1.46 0.12
C LYS A 302 -9.05 -2.74 -0.70
N LEU A 303 -9.71 -2.63 -1.85
CA LEU A 303 -9.69 -3.65 -2.89
C LEU A 303 -8.89 -3.11 -4.07
N ASP A 304 -7.65 -3.58 -4.20
CA ASP A 304 -6.71 -3.29 -5.27
C ASP A 304 -6.72 -4.46 -6.26
N ALA A 305 -7.79 -4.54 -7.05
CA ALA A 305 -8.02 -5.57 -8.06
C ALA A 305 -8.23 -4.95 -9.44
N ASN A 306 -8.21 -5.76 -10.50
CA ASN A 306 -8.51 -5.27 -11.86
C ASN A 306 -9.87 -4.60 -11.92
N ALA A 307 -10.89 -5.25 -11.37
CA ALA A 307 -12.27 -4.78 -11.41
C ALA A 307 -13.09 -5.30 -10.22
N ILE A 308 -14.17 -4.58 -9.89
CA ILE A 308 -15.21 -5.05 -8.98
C ILE A 308 -16.46 -5.43 -9.78
N GLY A 309 -17.02 -6.60 -9.48
CA GLY A 309 -18.31 -7.05 -10.00
C GLY A 309 -19.45 -6.53 -9.13
N VAL A 310 -19.98 -5.34 -9.44
CA VAL A 310 -21.17 -4.78 -8.75
C VAL A 310 -22.15 -4.22 -9.78
N ASP A 311 -23.39 -4.69 -9.72
CA ASP A 311 -24.48 -4.11 -10.51
C ASP A 311 -24.71 -2.68 -10.03
N GLY A 312 -24.52 -1.69 -10.91
CA GLY A 312 -24.71 -0.28 -10.60
C GLY A 312 -26.07 0.04 -10.00
N SER A 313 -27.12 -0.70 -10.36
CA SER A 313 -28.47 -0.54 -9.79
C SER A 313 -28.56 -0.96 -8.32
N GLN A 314 -27.72 -1.93 -7.92
CA GLN A 314 -27.61 -2.49 -6.57
C GLN A 314 -26.48 -1.86 -5.75
N PHE A 315 -25.66 -0.99 -6.33
CA PHE A 315 -24.51 -0.40 -5.64
C PHE A 315 -24.89 0.25 -4.30
N ALA A 316 -25.95 1.08 -4.29
CA ALA A 316 -26.39 1.74 -3.07
C ALA A 316 -26.92 0.76 -2.01
N SER A 317 -27.69 -0.26 -2.42
CA SER A 317 -28.19 -1.29 -1.50
C SER A 317 -27.07 -2.16 -0.95
N TRP A 318 -26.06 -2.46 -1.76
CA TRP A 318 -24.87 -3.18 -1.32
C TRP A 318 -24.09 -2.36 -0.30
N ILE A 319 -23.82 -1.08 -0.57
CA ILE A 319 -23.16 -0.21 0.41
C ILE A 319 -23.98 -0.14 1.71
N LEU A 320 -25.30 0.01 1.63
CA LEU A 320 -26.16 -0.03 2.82
C LEU A 320 -26.05 -1.34 3.60
N SER A 321 -25.93 -2.48 2.91
CA SER A 321 -25.78 -3.79 3.57
C SER A 321 -24.48 -3.92 4.37
N ILE A 322 -23.46 -3.11 4.06
CA ILE A 322 -22.19 -3.02 4.82
C ILE A 322 -22.35 -2.26 6.14
N TYR A 323 -23.39 -1.42 6.26
CA TYR A 323 -23.68 -0.62 7.45
C TYR A 323 -24.99 -1.08 8.12
N PRO A 324 -25.12 -2.35 8.55
CA PRO A 324 -26.33 -2.80 9.24
C PRO A 324 -26.46 -2.19 10.64
N ASP A 325 -25.35 -1.72 11.22
CA ASP A 325 -25.26 -1.13 12.55
C ASP A 325 -24.74 0.32 12.45
N PRO A 326 -25.41 1.32 13.07
CA PRO A 326 -24.89 2.68 13.18
C PRO A 326 -23.51 2.77 13.86
N ALA A 327 -23.09 1.75 14.62
CA ALA A 327 -21.77 1.64 15.21
C ALA A 327 -20.66 1.18 14.24
N SER A 328 -20.97 0.96 12.96
CA SER A 328 -19.96 0.63 11.95
C SER A 328 -18.83 1.67 11.92
N THR A 329 -17.59 1.19 11.99
CA THR A 329 -16.39 2.02 12.07
C THR A 329 -15.74 2.29 10.72
N LEU A 330 -16.21 1.65 9.64
CA LEU A 330 -15.64 1.78 8.30
C LEU A 330 -15.78 3.22 7.78
N ARG A 331 -14.65 3.92 7.66
CA ARG A 331 -14.56 5.30 7.18
C ARG A 331 -14.05 5.40 5.76
N THR A 332 -13.21 4.45 5.34
CA THR A 332 -12.55 4.48 4.04
C THR A 332 -12.85 3.21 3.28
N LEU A 333 -13.41 3.37 2.08
CA LEU A 333 -13.69 2.29 1.15
C LEU A 333 -13.03 2.58 -0.19
N HIS A 334 -11.95 1.85 -0.49
CA HIS A 334 -11.31 1.91 -1.80
C HIS A 334 -11.76 0.74 -2.68
N LEU A 335 -12.50 1.03 -3.76
CA LEU A 335 -12.89 0.04 -4.77
C LEU A 335 -12.02 0.17 -6.03
N PRO A 336 -11.91 -0.85 -6.88
CA PRO A 336 -11.21 -0.80 -8.17
C PRO A 336 -11.71 0.31 -9.09
N GLY A 337 -10.79 0.82 -9.93
CA GLY A 337 -11.08 1.84 -10.94
C GLY A 337 -11.84 1.31 -12.16
N ARG A 338 -12.18 0.02 -12.19
CA ARG A 338 -12.98 -0.61 -13.25
C ARG A 338 -14.12 -1.42 -12.63
N ASN A 339 -15.26 -1.46 -13.33
CA ASN A 339 -16.39 -2.34 -13.02
C ASN A 339 -16.54 -3.37 -14.15
N ASP A 340 -16.67 -4.65 -13.80
CA ASP A 340 -16.77 -5.77 -14.75
C ASP A 340 -18.23 -6.12 -15.12
N MET A 341 -19.20 -5.49 -14.47
CA MET A 341 -20.62 -5.74 -14.72
C MET A 341 -21.14 -4.94 -15.92
N SER A 342 -22.22 -5.45 -16.53
CA SER A 342 -22.93 -4.80 -17.63
C SER A 342 -23.51 -3.43 -17.26
N THR A 343 -23.80 -3.21 -15.97
CA THR A 343 -24.37 -1.97 -15.42
C THR A 343 -23.34 -1.22 -14.59
N PRO A 344 -22.73 -0.14 -15.11
CA PRO A 344 -21.76 0.64 -14.34
C PRO A 344 -22.44 1.38 -13.18
N VAL A 345 -21.68 1.74 -12.15
CA VAL A 345 -22.14 2.65 -11.10
C VAL A 345 -22.39 4.02 -11.73
N THR A 346 -23.57 4.61 -11.54
CA THR A 346 -23.95 5.89 -12.14
C THR A 346 -24.11 7.00 -11.10
N MET A 347 -24.38 8.23 -11.55
CA MET A 347 -24.78 9.32 -10.65
C MET A 347 -26.11 9.01 -9.94
N GLY A 348 -27.01 8.25 -10.56
CA GLY A 348 -28.21 7.70 -9.92
C GLY A 348 -27.86 6.75 -8.76
N SER A 349 -26.88 5.87 -8.94
CA SER A 349 -26.35 5.00 -7.87
C SER A 349 -25.81 5.81 -6.69
N LEU A 350 -24.99 6.84 -6.96
CA LEU A 350 -24.48 7.74 -5.93
C LEU A 350 -25.58 8.55 -5.24
N SER A 351 -26.62 8.98 -5.98
CA SER A 351 -27.78 9.65 -5.41
C SER A 351 -28.55 8.75 -4.45
N LYS A 352 -28.73 7.46 -4.78
CA LYS A 352 -29.37 6.51 -3.86
C LYS A 352 -28.51 6.35 -2.60
N PHE A 353 -27.20 6.20 -2.75
CA PHE A 353 -26.25 6.15 -1.64
C PHE A 353 -26.30 7.42 -0.76
N ALA A 354 -26.29 8.61 -1.36
CA ALA A 354 -26.30 9.88 -0.64
C ALA A 354 -27.61 10.11 0.14
N SER A 355 -28.71 9.52 -0.30
CA SER A 355 -30.01 9.61 0.39
C SER A 355 -30.11 8.73 1.64
N SER A 356 -29.19 7.79 1.80
CA SER A 356 -29.11 6.90 2.95
C SER A 356 -28.67 7.65 4.21
N LYS A 357 -29.45 7.53 5.28
CA LYS A 357 -29.10 8.10 6.59
C LYS A 357 -28.13 7.18 7.33
N GLY A 358 -27.25 7.77 8.14
CA GLY A 358 -26.44 7.02 9.12
C GLY A 358 -25.18 6.36 8.58
N ILE A 359 -24.81 6.60 7.31
CA ILE A 359 -23.57 6.06 6.77
C ILE A 359 -22.38 6.90 7.24
N ALA A 360 -21.46 6.22 7.92
CA ALA A 360 -20.26 6.74 8.55
C ALA A 360 -19.08 6.97 7.57
N LEU A 361 -19.24 6.62 6.30
CA LEU A 361 -18.19 6.65 5.27
C LEU A 361 -17.72 8.08 4.97
N GLU A 362 -16.42 8.31 5.08
CA GLU A 362 -15.76 9.60 4.84
C GLU A 362 -14.98 9.63 3.53
N PHE A 363 -14.47 8.48 3.07
CA PHE A 363 -13.74 8.35 1.82
C PHE A 363 -14.31 7.21 0.97
N LEU A 364 -14.53 7.48 -0.32
CA LEU A 364 -14.92 6.48 -1.31
C LEU A 364 -14.05 6.62 -2.56
N SER A 365 -13.41 5.52 -3.01
CA SER A 365 -12.90 5.43 -4.40
C SER A 365 -13.75 4.49 -5.22
N VAL A 366 -14.19 4.91 -6.41
CA VAL A 366 -15.11 4.12 -7.25
C VAL A 366 -14.95 4.42 -8.74
N ALA A 367 -15.10 3.38 -9.57
CA ALA A 367 -15.34 3.52 -11.00
C ALA A 367 -16.77 4.04 -11.25
N LEU A 368 -16.90 5.23 -11.81
CA LEU A 368 -18.18 5.90 -12.01
C LEU A 368 -18.45 6.08 -13.50
N ARG A 369 -19.70 6.02 -13.92
CA ARG A 369 -20.12 6.56 -15.21
C ARG A 369 -20.92 7.83 -14.94
N SER A 370 -20.43 8.97 -15.43
CA SER A 370 -21.09 10.28 -15.29
C SER A 370 -22.34 10.45 -16.17
N SER A 371 -23.27 9.51 -16.02
CA SER A 371 -24.62 9.51 -16.59
C SER A 371 -25.60 9.40 -15.42
N PRO A 372 -26.82 9.96 -15.51
CA PRO A 372 -27.80 9.79 -14.44
C PRO A 372 -28.26 8.33 -14.36
N ASP A 373 -28.52 7.68 -15.49
CA ASP A 373 -28.79 6.24 -15.61
C ASP A 373 -28.07 5.62 -16.81
N TYR A 374 -27.84 4.31 -16.75
CA TYR A 374 -27.38 3.49 -17.88
C TYR A 374 -28.61 2.90 -18.56
N ASN A 375 -28.66 2.95 -19.89
CA ASN A 375 -29.77 2.53 -20.77
C ASN A 375 -30.29 1.11 -20.46
N SER A 376 -31.09 0.98 -19.41
CA SER A 376 -32.00 -0.12 -19.19
C SER A 376 -33.39 0.46 -19.41
N HIS A 377 -34.18 -0.20 -20.23
CA HIS A 377 -35.47 0.26 -20.79
C HIS A 377 -36.56 0.63 -19.75
N TRP A 378 -36.24 0.76 -18.47
CA TRP A 378 -37.20 0.70 -17.36
C TRP A 378 -37.23 1.94 -16.45
N SER A 379 -36.23 2.83 -16.50
CA SER A 379 -36.36 4.20 -15.95
C SER A 379 -35.17 5.08 -16.37
N SER A 380 -35.39 6.10 -17.20
CA SER A 380 -34.35 7.08 -17.55
C SER A 380 -34.46 8.29 -16.63
N THR A 381 -33.88 8.22 -15.43
CA THR A 381 -33.73 9.42 -14.62
C THR A 381 -32.77 10.36 -15.34
N THR A 382 -33.12 11.63 -15.45
CA THR A 382 -32.27 12.68 -16.04
C THR A 382 -31.59 13.50 -14.95
N PHE A 383 -30.52 14.22 -15.29
CA PHE A 383 -29.87 15.14 -14.35
C PHE A 383 -30.84 16.20 -13.78
N PRO A 384 -31.67 16.89 -14.59
CA PRO A 384 -32.66 17.83 -14.06
C PRO A 384 -33.62 17.20 -13.06
N GLN A 385 -34.06 15.96 -13.29
CA GLN A 385 -34.93 15.24 -12.35
C GLN A 385 -34.20 14.94 -11.03
N LEU A 386 -32.95 14.48 -11.07
CA LEU A 386 -32.14 14.26 -9.86
C LEU A 386 -31.92 15.56 -9.07
N ILE A 387 -31.56 16.65 -9.76
CA ILE A 387 -31.34 17.95 -9.14
C ILE A 387 -32.63 18.47 -8.51
N SER A 388 -33.76 18.41 -9.24
CA SER A 388 -35.06 18.82 -8.71
C SER A 388 -35.43 18.03 -7.46
N LYS A 389 -35.21 16.71 -7.48
CA LYS A 389 -35.42 15.85 -6.32
C LYS A 389 -34.57 16.30 -5.13
N TRP A 390 -33.27 16.53 -5.32
CA TRP A 390 -32.37 16.93 -4.24
C TRP A 390 -32.64 18.33 -3.69
N ARG A 391 -33.08 19.27 -4.52
CA ARG A 391 -33.50 20.61 -4.06
C ARG A 391 -34.75 20.56 -3.17
N ALA A 392 -35.63 19.59 -3.39
CA ALA A 392 -36.82 19.37 -2.58
C ALA A 392 -36.55 18.56 -1.30
N MET A 393 -35.38 17.94 -1.18
CA MET A 393 -34.99 17.15 -0.01
C MET A 393 -34.24 18.00 1.03
N PRO A 394 -34.30 17.64 2.32
CA PRO A 394 -33.39 18.22 3.31
C PRO A 394 -31.93 17.89 2.94
N PRO A 395 -30.95 18.71 3.38
CA PRO A 395 -29.54 18.45 3.13
C PRO A 395 -29.16 17.01 3.51
N SER A 396 -28.39 16.34 2.64
CA SER A 396 -27.94 14.97 2.92
C SER A 396 -27.19 14.91 4.25
N SER A 397 -27.45 13.84 5.01
CA SER A 397 -26.70 13.54 6.24
C SER A 397 -25.41 12.75 5.99
N SER A 398 -25.06 12.52 4.71
CA SER A 398 -23.84 11.82 4.32
C SER A 398 -22.60 12.46 4.94
N LYS A 399 -21.70 11.62 5.46
CA LYS A 399 -20.41 12.01 6.03
C LYS A 399 -19.28 11.97 5.00
N LEU A 400 -19.57 11.74 3.72
CA LEU A 400 -18.54 11.66 2.68
C LEU A 400 -17.80 13.00 2.55
N ARG A 401 -16.47 12.96 2.71
CA ARG A 401 -15.55 14.10 2.65
C ARG A 401 -14.63 14.03 1.44
N TYR A 402 -14.30 12.83 0.99
CA TYR A 402 -13.36 12.60 -0.10
C TYR A 402 -13.94 11.59 -1.08
N LEU A 403 -13.90 11.94 -2.37
CA LEU A 403 -14.38 11.09 -3.45
C LEU A 403 -13.30 10.96 -4.52
N ALA A 404 -12.73 9.77 -4.68
CA ALA A 404 -11.76 9.46 -5.73
C ALA A 404 -12.46 8.69 -6.86
N ILE A 405 -12.30 9.14 -8.09
CA ILE A 405 -13.12 8.65 -9.20
C ILE A 405 -12.30 8.31 -10.44
N ARG A 406 -12.71 7.23 -11.09
CA ARG A 406 -12.33 6.91 -12.47
C ARG A 406 -13.58 6.92 -13.31
N ASP A 407 -13.72 7.92 -14.19
CA ASP A 407 -14.86 7.96 -15.07
C ASP A 407 -14.70 6.97 -16.21
N THR A 408 -15.75 6.19 -16.45
CA THR A 408 -15.85 5.19 -17.50
C THR A 408 -16.60 5.71 -18.73
N LYS A 409 -17.17 6.91 -18.65
CA LYS A 409 -17.79 7.62 -19.76
C LYS A 409 -16.73 8.04 -20.79
N SER A 410 -17.03 7.90 -22.08
CA SER A 410 -16.11 8.38 -23.12
C SER A 410 -16.02 9.91 -23.10
N THR A 411 -14.84 10.46 -23.39
CA THR A 411 -14.57 11.91 -23.29
C THR A 411 -15.45 12.74 -24.22
N GLY A 412 -15.82 12.20 -25.40
CA GLY A 412 -16.68 12.88 -26.37
C GLY A 412 -18.15 13.01 -25.95
N GLU A 413 -18.58 12.36 -24.86
CA GLU A 413 -19.98 12.37 -24.42
C GLU A 413 -20.31 13.51 -23.44
N PHE A 414 -19.35 14.35 -23.06
CA PHE A 414 -19.59 15.47 -22.15
C PHE A 414 -20.07 16.72 -22.88
N ASN A 415 -21.10 17.38 -22.33
CA ASN A 415 -21.51 18.72 -22.75
C ASN A 415 -21.45 19.71 -21.58
N ALA A 416 -21.47 21.01 -21.89
CA ALA A 416 -21.34 22.08 -20.90
C ALA A 416 -22.44 22.06 -19.82
N GLN A 417 -23.66 21.63 -20.17
CA GLN A 417 -24.75 21.50 -19.20
C GLN A 417 -24.46 20.38 -18.19
N GLN A 418 -23.93 19.25 -18.66
CA GLN A 418 -23.58 18.13 -17.79
C GLN A 418 -22.51 18.48 -16.76
N TYR A 419 -21.53 19.32 -17.10
CA TYR A 419 -20.55 19.77 -16.10
C TYR A 419 -21.22 20.50 -14.93
N ASN A 420 -22.13 21.42 -15.25
CA ASN A 420 -22.90 22.16 -14.25
C ASN A 420 -23.82 21.24 -13.44
N ASP A 421 -24.52 20.33 -14.12
CA ASP A 421 -25.46 19.41 -13.50
C ASP A 421 -24.76 18.45 -12.53
N ILE A 422 -23.64 17.85 -12.94
CA ILE A 422 -22.85 16.93 -12.09
C ILE A 422 -22.30 17.69 -10.88
N ALA A 423 -21.71 18.86 -11.10
CA ALA A 423 -21.13 19.68 -10.03
C ALA A 423 -22.19 20.10 -8.99
N GLN A 424 -23.35 20.58 -9.45
CA GLN A 424 -24.46 20.95 -8.58
C GLN A 424 -25.00 19.73 -7.84
N LEU A 425 -25.18 18.60 -8.53
CA LEU A 425 -25.69 17.38 -7.93
C LEU A 425 -24.73 16.86 -6.84
N LEU A 426 -23.42 16.87 -7.05
CA LEU A 426 -22.44 16.47 -6.05
C LEU A 426 -22.47 17.37 -4.81
N ASP A 427 -22.60 18.69 -4.98
CA ASP A 427 -22.72 19.59 -3.83
C ASP A 427 -24.00 19.33 -3.02
N LEU A 428 -25.13 19.10 -3.69
CA LEU A 428 -26.40 18.79 -3.04
C LEU A 428 -26.38 17.43 -2.33
N MET A 429 -25.81 16.39 -2.98
CA MET A 429 -25.72 15.04 -2.44
C MET A 429 -24.75 14.93 -1.27
N PHE A 430 -23.64 15.68 -1.30
CA PHE A 430 -22.55 15.55 -0.33
C PHE A 430 -22.12 16.93 0.19
N PRO A 431 -22.92 17.57 1.07
CA PRO A 431 -22.63 18.91 1.58
C PRO A 431 -21.27 19.00 2.31
N SER A 432 -20.83 17.89 2.91
CA SER A 432 -19.55 17.77 3.62
C SER A 432 -18.35 17.52 2.71
N LEU A 433 -18.55 17.35 1.39
CA LEU A 433 -17.50 16.95 0.46
C LEU A 433 -16.42 18.04 0.36
N ILE A 434 -15.19 17.67 0.69
CA ILE A 434 -14.00 18.53 0.67
C ILE A 434 -13.40 18.53 -0.72
N SER A 435 -13.10 17.35 -1.26
CA SER A 435 -12.48 17.22 -2.58
C SER A 435 -12.99 16.03 -3.37
N VAL A 436 -13.09 16.23 -4.67
CA VAL A 436 -13.07 15.16 -5.67
C VAL A 436 -11.65 15.08 -6.24
N THR A 437 -11.09 13.88 -6.34
CA THR A 437 -9.71 13.63 -6.83
C THR A 437 -9.70 12.55 -7.91
N PRO A 438 -8.63 12.46 -8.74
CA PRO A 438 -8.51 11.33 -9.64
C PRO A 438 -8.38 10.04 -8.84
N TYR A 439 -8.67 8.91 -9.47
CA TYR A 439 -8.63 7.60 -8.82
C TYR A 439 -7.23 7.24 -8.31
N SER A 440 -6.22 7.53 -9.13
CA SER A 440 -4.81 7.40 -8.79
C SER A 440 -4.04 8.67 -9.18
N GLU A 441 -2.85 8.86 -8.61
CA GLU A 441 -1.97 9.98 -9.01
C GLU A 441 -1.56 9.89 -10.49
N ALA A 442 -1.44 8.69 -11.04
CA ALA A 442 -1.16 8.47 -12.44
C ALA A 442 -2.28 9.01 -13.37
N ASP A 443 -3.52 9.04 -12.87
CA ASP A 443 -4.68 9.53 -13.63
C ASP A 443 -4.78 11.06 -13.64
N THR A 444 -3.92 11.80 -12.94
CA THR A 444 -3.92 13.28 -12.95
C THR A 444 -3.77 13.87 -14.35
N THR A 445 -3.14 13.13 -15.26
CA THR A 445 -2.94 13.52 -16.67
C THR A 445 -3.90 12.82 -17.62
N ALA A 446 -4.75 11.91 -17.13
CA ALA A 446 -5.70 11.18 -17.96
C ALA A 446 -6.77 12.14 -18.51
N PRO A 447 -7.21 11.98 -19.77
CA PRO A 447 -8.17 12.88 -20.41
C PRO A 447 -9.48 13.07 -19.61
N TYR A 448 -10.05 11.99 -19.06
CA TYR A 448 -11.28 12.07 -18.26
C TYR A 448 -11.14 13.02 -17.07
N TRP A 449 -9.95 13.07 -16.47
CA TRP A 449 -9.68 13.91 -15.32
C TRP A 449 -9.35 15.34 -15.74
N LYS A 450 -8.30 15.48 -16.56
CA LYS A 450 -7.75 16.76 -16.99
C LYS A 450 -8.79 17.62 -17.73
N ASP A 451 -9.57 17.01 -18.61
CA ASP A 451 -10.44 17.75 -19.53
C ASP A 451 -11.87 17.93 -18.99
N HIS A 452 -12.27 17.14 -17.98
CA HIS A 452 -13.66 17.13 -17.50
C HIS A 452 -13.75 17.27 -15.98
N TRP A 453 -13.23 16.30 -15.22
CA TRP A 453 -13.47 16.26 -13.77
C TRP A 453 -12.76 17.33 -12.97
N TRP A 454 -11.60 17.81 -13.43
CA TRP A 454 -10.96 18.98 -12.85
C TRP A 454 -11.89 20.21 -12.89
N PHE A 455 -12.58 20.41 -14.03
CA PHE A 455 -13.52 21.52 -14.21
C PHE A 455 -14.82 21.31 -13.41
N ILE A 456 -15.37 20.09 -13.40
CA ILE A 456 -16.53 19.73 -12.56
C ILE A 456 -16.25 20.02 -11.07
N GLU A 457 -15.07 19.63 -10.58
CA GLU A 457 -14.66 19.90 -9.19
C GLU A 457 -14.54 21.40 -8.90
N HIS A 458 -14.01 22.17 -9.84
CA HIS A 458 -13.95 23.63 -9.72
C HIS A 458 -15.35 24.26 -9.58
N ILE A 459 -16.29 23.91 -10.47
CA ILE A 459 -17.67 24.40 -10.39
C ILE A 459 -18.37 23.93 -9.11
N ARG A 460 -18.13 22.69 -8.65
CA ARG A 460 -18.69 22.18 -7.40
C ARG A 460 -18.24 23.02 -6.20
N LYS A 461 -16.96 23.38 -6.12
CA LYS A 461 -16.44 24.25 -5.04
C LYS A 461 -17.13 25.61 -5.05
N MET A 462 -17.36 26.19 -6.23
CA MET A 462 -18.13 27.44 -6.36
C MET A 462 -19.58 27.27 -5.85
N TYR A 463 -20.28 26.19 -6.20
CA TYR A 463 -21.62 25.92 -5.64
C TYR A 463 -21.61 25.78 -4.12
N LYS A 464 -20.60 25.09 -3.57
CA LYS A 464 -20.41 24.94 -2.12
C LYS A 464 -20.25 26.29 -1.44
N GLU A 465 -19.39 27.16 -1.97
CA GLU A 465 -19.18 28.53 -1.45
C GLU A 465 -20.46 29.35 -1.49
N LEU A 466 -21.18 29.34 -2.62
CA LEU A 466 -22.47 30.04 -2.76
C LEU A 466 -23.51 29.55 -1.75
N ARG A 467 -23.56 28.24 -1.48
CA ARG A 467 -24.46 27.68 -0.46
C ARG A 467 -24.06 28.13 0.95
N LEU A 468 -22.77 28.16 1.27
CA LEU A 468 -22.29 28.62 2.58
C LEU A 468 -22.61 30.11 2.80
N LEU A 469 -22.43 30.96 1.78
CA LEU A 469 -22.78 32.39 1.84
C LEU A 469 -24.29 32.66 2.00
N ARG A 470 -25.13 31.75 1.51
CA ARG A 470 -26.60 31.84 1.67
C ARG A 470 -27.11 31.25 2.98
N SER A 471 -26.25 30.60 3.77
CA SER A 471 -26.67 30.03 5.04
C SER A 471 -26.93 31.17 6.03
N PRO A 472 -28.08 31.20 6.72
CA PRO A 472 -28.45 32.27 7.64
C PRO A 472 -27.47 32.43 8.82
N ASN A 473 -26.59 31.45 9.06
CA ASN A 473 -25.54 31.54 10.08
C ASN A 473 -24.34 32.41 9.67
N PHE A 474 -24.32 32.95 8.44
CA PHE A 474 -23.28 33.84 7.91
C PHE A 474 -23.77 35.28 7.64
N GLN A 475 -25.05 35.57 7.90
CA GLN A 475 -25.62 36.91 7.93
C GLN A 475 -25.80 37.35 9.38
#